data_AF-A0A8E2W9V2-F1
#
_entry.id   AF-A0A8E2W9V2-F1
#
_cell.length_a   1.000
_cell.length_b   1.000
_cell.length_c   1.000
_cell.angle_alpha   90.00
_cell.angle_beta   90.00
_cell.angle_gamma   90.00
#
_symmetry.space_group_name_H-M   'P 1'
#
loop_
_entity.id
_entity.type
_entity.pdbx_description
1 polymer ?
#
loop_
_entity_poly.entity_id
_entity_poly.type
_entity_poly.pdbx_seq_one_letter_code
_entity_poly.pdbx_strand_id
1 'polypeptide(L)'
;MSRISIAQELESAADRIADMSRADLQIILRRAALMLRNMAGVPLEPPTEDALNSIAAEMKMSRPDLIAAILRDWLETNAYLPFHVFDDDTTTDGRG
;
A
#
# COMPACT_ATOMS: atom_id res chain seq x y z
N MET A 1 -0.85 13.59 -7.64
CA MET A 1 -1.90 14.01 -6.68
C MET A 1 -1.72 13.17 -5.43
N SER A 2 -1.40 13.78 -4.29
CA SER A 2 -1.10 13.08 -3.04
C SER A 2 -2.35 12.98 -2.15
N ARG A 3 -2.31 12.11 -1.13
CA ARG A 3 -3.43 11.96 -0.17
C ARG A 3 -3.74 13.27 0.52
N ILE A 4 -2.68 13.98 0.90
CA ILE A 4 -2.73 15.29 1.54
C ILE A 4 -3.37 16.32 0.61
N SER A 5 -3.04 16.32 -0.69
CA SER A 5 -3.62 17.30 -1.63
C SER A 5 -5.13 17.09 -1.84
N ILE A 6 -5.61 15.85 -1.87
CA ILE A 6 -7.05 15.56 -2.00
C ILE A 6 -7.81 15.89 -0.71
N ALA A 7 -7.21 15.62 0.46
CA ALA A 7 -7.80 15.98 1.75
C ALA A 7 -7.97 17.50 1.87
N GLN A 8 -6.93 18.27 1.53
CA GLN A 8 -6.99 19.74 1.53
C GLN A 8 -8.01 20.29 0.51
N GLU A 9 -8.13 19.66 -0.66
CA GLU A 9 -9.13 20.04 -1.67
C GLU A 9 -10.56 19.78 -1.17
N LEU A 10 -10.80 18.66 -0.47
CA LEU A 10 -12.08 18.36 0.15
C LEU A 10 -12.43 19.31 1.31
N GLU A 11 -11.46 19.62 2.16
CA GLU A 11 -11.64 20.55 3.29
C GLU A 11 -11.95 21.96 2.79
N SER A 12 -11.18 22.46 1.82
CA SER A 12 -11.44 23.75 1.17
C SER A 12 -12.80 23.79 0.47
N ALA A 13 -13.24 22.67 -0.10
CA ALA A 13 -14.55 22.55 -0.74
C ALA A 13 -15.69 22.53 0.28
N ALA A 14 -15.48 21.92 1.45
CA ALA A 14 -16.43 21.92 2.55
C ALA A 14 -16.63 23.33 3.12
N ASP A 15 -15.53 24.08 3.33
CA ASP A 15 -15.56 25.46 3.83
C ASP A 15 -16.36 26.41 2.93
N ARG A 16 -16.42 26.11 1.62
CA ARG A 16 -17.04 26.97 0.60
C ARG A 16 -18.23 26.31 -0.08
N ILE A 17 -18.82 25.28 0.54
CA ILE A 17 -19.82 24.42 -0.10
C ILE A 17 -21.05 25.17 -0.64
N ALA A 18 -21.42 26.29 -0.01
CA ALA A 18 -22.52 27.14 -0.44
C ALA A 18 -22.22 27.92 -1.73
N ASP A 19 -20.96 28.24 -1.99
CA ASP A 19 -20.49 29.03 -3.14
C ASP A 19 -20.02 28.15 -4.31
N MET A 20 -19.96 26.84 -4.11
CA MET A 20 -19.47 25.89 -5.11
C MET A 20 -20.57 25.41 -6.04
N SER A 21 -20.25 25.29 -7.32
CA SER A 21 -21.16 24.67 -8.27
C SER A 21 -21.33 23.18 -7.95
N ARG A 22 -22.54 22.66 -8.21
CA ARG A 22 -22.82 21.22 -8.10
C ARG A 22 -21.87 20.39 -8.97
N ALA A 23 -21.47 20.90 -10.13
CA ALA A 23 -20.57 20.20 -11.05
C ALA A 23 -19.17 20.06 -10.44
N ASP A 24 -18.63 21.12 -9.83
CA ASP A 24 -17.32 21.10 -9.20
C ASP A 24 -17.28 20.15 -8.01
N LEU A 25 -18.32 20.17 -7.17
CA LEU A 25 -18.48 19.23 -6.06
C LEU A 25 -18.51 17.77 -6.54
N GLN A 26 -19.24 17.47 -7.62
CA GLN A 26 -19.26 16.13 -8.20
C GLN A 26 -17.89 15.65 -8.69
N ILE A 27 -17.11 16.54 -9.28
CA ILE A 27 -15.77 16.23 -9.79
C ILE A 27 -14.82 15.93 -8.61
N ILE A 28 -14.83 16.75 -7.56
CA ILE A 28 -14.00 16.55 -6.37
C ILE A 28 -14.36 15.21 -5.69
N LEU A 29 -15.66 14.96 -5.46
CA LEU A 29 -16.12 13.74 -4.81
C LEU A 29 -15.77 12.47 -5.61
N ARG A 30 -15.88 12.50 -6.95
CA ARG A 30 -15.45 11.38 -7.79
C ARG A 30 -13.95 11.12 -7.69
N ARG A 31 -13.13 12.17 -7.69
CA ARG A 31 -11.68 12.06 -7.53
C ARG A 31 -11.31 11.49 -6.17
N ALA A 32 -11.95 11.95 -5.10
CA ALA A 32 -11.78 11.41 -3.76
C ALA A 32 -12.18 9.93 -3.68
N ALA A 33 -13.35 9.56 -4.22
CA ALA A 33 -13.81 8.18 -4.23
C ALA A 33 -12.87 7.25 -5.00
N LEU A 34 -12.36 7.69 -6.16
CA LEU A 34 -11.36 6.94 -6.93
C LEU A 34 -10.07 6.75 -6.13
N MET A 35 -9.61 7.80 -5.44
CA MET A 35 -8.42 7.70 -4.59
C MET A 35 -8.62 6.71 -3.43
N LEU A 36 -9.76 6.79 -2.75
CA LEU A 36 -10.10 5.88 -1.64
C LEU A 36 -10.22 4.43 -2.12
N ARG A 37 -10.85 4.19 -3.27
CA ARG A 37 -10.93 2.85 -3.88
C ARG A 37 -9.56 2.32 -4.28
N ASN A 38 -8.71 3.20 -4.80
CA ASN A 38 -7.35 2.86 -5.21
C ASN A 38 -6.37 2.92 -4.02
N MET A 39 -6.87 3.07 -2.78
CA MET A 39 -6.06 2.90 -1.59
C MET A 39 -5.68 1.43 -1.50
N ALA A 40 -4.55 1.09 -2.12
CA ALA A 40 -3.93 -0.23 -2.04
C ALA A 40 -3.41 -0.44 -0.61
N GLY A 41 -4.30 -0.79 0.31
CA GLY A 41 -3.95 -1.41 1.58
C GLY A 41 -4.19 -2.91 1.47
N VAL A 42 -3.29 -3.71 2.01
CA VAL A 42 -3.63 -5.10 2.34
C VAL A 42 -4.66 -5.02 3.46
N PRO A 43 -5.91 -5.50 3.27
CA PRO A 43 -6.88 -5.50 4.35
C PRO A 43 -6.36 -6.42 5.45
N LEU A 44 -6.26 -5.88 6.66
CA LEU A 44 -5.85 -6.63 7.85
C LEU A 44 -7.05 -6.75 8.76
N GLU A 45 -7.12 -7.84 9.52
CA GLU A 45 -8.15 -7.99 10.54
C GLU A 45 -8.00 -6.89 11.61
N PRO A 46 -9.10 -6.37 12.19
CA PRO A 46 -9.04 -5.27 13.16
C PRO A 46 -8.04 -5.49 14.32
N PRO A 47 -7.94 -6.69 14.94
CA PRO A 47 -6.95 -6.93 15.98
C PRO A 47 -5.50 -6.76 15.49
N THR A 48 -5.24 -7.13 14.24
CA THR A 48 -3.93 -6.97 13.60
C THR A 48 -3.63 -5.50 13.32
N GLU A 49 -4.63 -4.72 12.92
CA GLU A 49 -4.47 -3.27 12.73
C GLU A 49 -4.13 -2.56 14.05
N ASP A 50 -4.84 -2.90 15.12
CA ASP A 50 -4.64 -2.30 16.45
C ASP A 50 -3.26 -2.64 17.02
N ALA A 51 -2.80 -3.88 16.83
CA ALA A 51 -1.46 -4.31 17.23
C ALA A 51 -0.38 -3.54 16.44
N LEU A 52 -0.52 -3.43 15.11
CA LEU A 52 0.42 -2.67 14.29
C LEU A 52 0.44 -1.19 14.63
N ASN A 53 -0.71 -0.58 14.93
CA ASN A 53 -0.79 0.82 15.37
C ASN A 53 -0.08 1.03 16.71
N SER A 54 -0.26 0.10 17.66
CA SER A 54 0.38 0.16 18.97
C SER A 54 1.90 0.05 18.87
N ILE A 55 2.40 -0.91 18.08
CA ILE A 55 3.83 -1.09 17.84
C ILE A 55 4.42 0.13 17.09
N ALA A 56 3.71 0.65 16.09
CA ALA A 56 4.18 1.84 15.36
C ALA A 56 4.33 3.05 16.28
N ALA A 57 3.37 3.24 17.20
CA ALA A 57 3.45 4.30 18.21
C ALA A 57 4.62 4.12 19.17
N GLU A 58 4.85 2.89 19.66
CA GLU A 58 5.98 2.56 20.54
C GLU A 58 7.33 2.81 19.85
N MET A 59 7.46 2.39 18.58
CA MET A 59 8.67 2.56 17.78
C MET A 59 8.84 3.99 17.22
N LYS A 60 7.85 4.87 17.42
CA LYS A 60 7.79 6.23 16.84
C LYS A 60 7.96 6.22 15.32
N MET A 61 7.37 5.23 14.66
CA MET A 61 7.40 5.03 13.21
C MET A 61 6.00 5.23 12.62
N SER A 62 5.91 5.57 11.33
CA SER A 62 4.63 5.51 10.64
C SER A 62 4.23 4.05 10.41
N ARG A 63 2.93 3.74 10.45
CA ARG A 63 2.43 2.37 10.16
C ARG A 63 2.93 1.82 8.80
N PRO A 64 2.95 2.60 7.70
CA PRO A 64 3.56 2.15 6.45
C PRO A 64 5.04 1.78 6.57
N ASP A 65 5.82 2.58 7.30
CA ASP A 65 7.27 2.32 7.48
C ASP A 65 7.50 1.07 8.33
N LEU A 66 6.69 0.87 9.38
CA LEU A 66 6.73 -0.34 10.20
C LEU A 66 6.40 -1.59 9.36
N ILE A 67 5.33 -1.54 8.57
CA ILE A 67 4.95 -2.67 7.69
C ILE A 67 6.07 -2.97 6.69
N ALA A 68 6.69 -1.95 6.10
CA ALA A 68 7.80 -2.14 5.17
C ALA A 68 9.03 -2.76 5.85
N ALA A 69 9.34 -2.35 7.09
CA ALA A 69 10.43 -2.92 7.87
C ALA A 69 10.16 -4.39 8.22
N ILE A 70 8.97 -4.71 8.75
CA ILE A 70 8.56 -6.08 9.07
C ILE A 70 8.65 -6.99 7.84
N LEU A 71 8.12 -6.53 6.69
CA LEU A 71 8.15 -7.32 5.46
C LEU A 71 9.58 -7.53 4.94
N ARG A 72 10.45 -6.53 5.07
CA ARG A 72 11.88 -6.67 4.71
C ARG A 72 12.56 -7.71 5.59
N ASP A 73 12.47 -7.57 6.91
CA ASP A 73 13.10 -8.48 7.87
C ASP A 73 12.57 -9.91 7.70
N TRP A 74 11.25 -10.04 7.49
CA TRP A 74 10.63 -11.34 7.21
C TRP A 74 11.18 -11.94 5.92
N LEU A 75 11.28 -11.17 4.83
CA LEU A 75 11.85 -11.67 3.57
C LEU A 75 13.33 -12.02 3.71
N GLU A 76 14.15 -11.22 4.38
CA GLU A 76 15.57 -11.53 4.61
C GLU A 76 15.75 -12.81 5.43
N THR A 77 14.88 -13.05 6.40
CA THR A 77 14.96 -14.21 7.29
C THR A 77 14.31 -15.47 6.69
N ASN A 78 13.25 -15.32 5.89
CA ASN A 78 12.39 -16.42 5.45
C ASN A 78 12.40 -16.65 3.93
N ALA A 79 12.95 -15.73 3.12
CA ALA A 79 13.14 -15.97 1.69
C ALA A 79 14.35 -16.88 1.47
N TYR A 80 14.16 -18.16 1.76
CA TYR A 80 14.89 -19.20 1.05
C TYR A 80 14.35 -19.22 -0.37
N LEU A 81 14.99 -18.50 -1.29
CA LEU A 81 14.96 -18.95 -2.68
C LEU A 81 15.99 -20.08 -2.78
N PRO A 82 15.61 -21.34 -3.06
CA PRO A 82 16.46 -22.13 -3.91
C PRO A 82 16.48 -21.38 -5.25
N PHE A 83 17.57 -20.68 -5.51
CA PHE A 83 17.98 -20.37 -6.86
C PHE A 83 18.11 -21.73 -7.55
N HIS A 84 17.07 -22.19 -8.25
CA HIS A 84 17.24 -23.23 -9.24
C HIS A 84 18.14 -22.62 -10.31
N VAL A 85 19.45 -22.87 -10.17
CA VAL A 85 20.32 -23.01 -11.31
C VAL A 85 19.57 -24.00 -12.20
N PHE A 86 19.07 -23.55 -13.35
CA PHE A 86 18.79 -24.48 -14.42
C PHE A 86 20.15 -25.06 -14.78
N ASP A 87 20.50 -26.16 -14.13
CA ASP A 87 21.56 -27.03 -14.62
C ASP A 87 20.97 -27.63 -15.90
N ASP A 88 21.18 -26.93 -17.00
CA ASP A 88 20.98 -27.46 -18.34
C ASP A 88 22.11 -28.44 -18.62
N ASP A 89 22.18 -29.50 -17.80
CA ASP A 89 22.95 -30.70 -18.11
C ASP A 89 21.98 -31.70 -18.75
N THR A 90 21.45 -31.32 -19.91
CA THR A 90 20.95 -32.31 -20.88
C THR A 90 22.07 -32.66 -21.85
N THR A 91 23.19 -33.15 -21.30
CA THR A 91 24.10 -34.01 -22.05
C THR A 91 23.39 -35.33 -22.34
N THR A 92 22.58 -35.39 -23.41
CA THR A 92 22.20 -36.67 -24.01
C THR A 92 23.27 -37.07 -25.02
N ASP A 93 24.29 -37.80 -24.53
CA ASP A 93 25.23 -38.51 -25.40
C ASP A 93 24.51 -39.73 -26.00
N GLY A 94 23.84 -39.51 -27.14
CA GLY A 94 23.20 -40.56 -27.92
C GLY A 94 24.21 -41.34 -28.74
N ARG A 95 24.84 -42.36 -28.13
CA ARG A 95 25.49 -43.45 -28.86
C ARG A 95 24.68 -44.74 -28.67
N GLY A 96 24.20 -45.28 -29.79
CA GLY A 96 23.52 -46.57 -29.88
C GLY A 96 22.64 -46.65 -31.11
#